data_AF-A0A2G6CB06-F1
#
_entry.id   AF-A0A2G6CB06-F1
#
_cell.length_a   1.000
_cell.length_b   1.000
_cell.length_c   1.000
_cell.angle_alpha   90.00
_cell.angle_beta   90.00
_cell.angle_gamma   90.00
#
_symmetry.space_group_name_H-M   'P 1'
#
loop_
_entity.id
_entity.type
_entity.pdbx_description
1 polymer ?
#
loop_
_entity_poly.entity_id
_entity_poly.type
_entity_poly.pdbx_seq_one_letter_code
_entity_poly.pdbx_strand_id
1 'polypeptide(L)' 'MQTRFDDLGVLVPEILLPKQGTDMKKWAVVACDQYTSQKEYWDEVAEFVANDYSTLHIIYPE' A
#
# COMPACT_ATOMS: atom_id res chain seq x y z
N MET A 1 -10.19 -29.27 -1.86
CA MET A 1 -9.61 -29.21 -3.23
C MET A 1 -8.12 -29.05 -3.03
N GLN A 2 -7.34 -30.09 -3.32
CA GLN A 2 -5.89 -30.04 -3.10
C GLN A 2 -5.26 -29.31 -4.29
N THR A 3 -4.59 -28.20 -4.01
CA THR A 3 -4.00 -27.34 -5.04
C THR A 3 -2.71 -27.97 -5.55
N ARG A 4 -2.51 -27.99 -6.89
CA ARG A 4 -1.30 -28.52 -7.55
C ARG A 4 0.04 -27.90 -7.08
N PHE A 5 0.00 -26.92 -6.16
CA PHE A 5 1.13 -26.08 -5.77
C PHE A 5 1.62 -26.33 -4.33
N ASP A 6 0.97 -27.22 -3.57
CA ASP A 6 1.23 -27.41 -2.14
C ASP A 6 2.70 -27.78 -1.85
N ASP A 7 3.32 -28.58 -2.72
CA ASP A 7 4.73 -29.00 -2.60
C ASP A 7 5.74 -27.98 -3.17
N LEU A 8 5.27 -26.95 -3.88
CA LEU A 8 6.11 -25.96 -4.55
C LEU A 8 6.35 -24.70 -3.69
N GLY A 9 5.70 -24.60 -2.52
CA GLY A 9 5.79 -23.41 -1.67
C GLY A 9 5.16 -22.16 -2.31
N VAL A 10 4.20 -22.35 -3.22
CA VAL A 10 3.53 -21.27 -3.95
C VAL A 10 2.05 -21.23 -3.57
N LEU A 11 1.52 -20.03 -3.39
CA LEU A 11 0.11 -19.77 -3.13
C LEU A 11 -0.47 -18.89 -4.24
N VAL A 12 -1.74 -19.14 -4.59
CA VAL A 12 -2.47 -18.21 -5.48
C VAL A 12 -2.82 -16.97 -4.66
N PRO A 13 -2.45 -15.75 -5.12
CA PRO A 13 -2.71 -14.54 -4.35
C PRO A 13 -4.19 -14.16 -4.41
N GLU A 14 -4.69 -13.58 -3.32
CA GLU A 14 -5.97 -12.89 -3.31
C GLU A 14 -5.76 -11.43 -3.71
N ILE A 15 -6.50 -10.97 -4.72
CA ILE A 15 -6.46 -9.56 -5.13
C ILE A 15 -7.40 -8.77 -4.22
N LEU A 16 -6.82 -7.90 -3.40
CA LEU A 16 -7.57 -7.01 -2.52
C LEU A 16 -7.80 -5.66 -3.21
N LEU A 17 -8.97 -5.09 -2.98
CA LEU A 17 -9.33 -3.74 -3.42
C LEU A 17 -9.66 -2.88 -2.19
N PRO A 18 -9.50 -1.54 -2.29
CA PRO A 18 -9.96 -0.64 -1.25
C PRO A 18 -11.46 -0.85 -1.00
N LYS A 19 -11.87 -0.69 0.26
CA LYS A 19 -13.29 -0.78 0.62
C LYS A 19 -14.08 0.26 -0.18
N GLN A 20 -15.32 -0.08 -0.55
CA GLN A 20 -16.21 0.89 -1.17
C GLN A 20 -16.37 2.13 -0.28
N GLY A 21 -16.22 3.31 -0.88
CA GLY A 21 -16.27 4.58 -0.17
C GLY A 21 -14.92 5.06 0.39
N THR A 22 -13.82 4.32 0.20
CA THR A 22 -12.47 4.84 0.47
C THR A 22 -12.20 6.08 -0.39
N ASP A 23 -11.66 7.13 0.24
CA ASP A 23 -11.21 8.31 -0.48
C ASP A 23 -9.95 7.96 -1.29
N MET A 24 -10.12 7.84 -2.61
CA MET A 24 -9.03 7.48 -3.51
C MET A 24 -7.91 8.52 -3.56
N LYS A 25 -8.16 9.78 -3.16
CA LYS A 25 -7.12 10.81 -3.08
C LYS A 25 -6.17 10.57 -1.93
N LYS A 26 -6.66 10.02 -0.81
CA LYS A 26 -5.84 9.64 0.34
C LYS A 26 -5.34 8.20 0.25
N TRP A 27 -6.01 7.38 -0.54
CA TRP A 27 -5.61 5.99 -0.76
C TRP A 27 -4.26 5.87 -1.43
N ALA A 28 -4.07 6.50 -2.58
CA ALA A 28 -2.89 6.30 -3.41
C ALA A 28 -1.70 7.15 -2.95
N VAL A 29 -0.51 6.56 -2.89
CA VAL A 29 0.76 7.21 -2.56
C VAL A 29 1.77 6.98 -3.68
N VAL A 30 2.58 8.00 -3.99
CA VAL A 30 3.68 7.90 -4.96
C VAL A 30 4.97 7.62 -4.20
N ALA A 31 5.25 6.35 -3.96
CA ALA A 31 6.50 5.87 -3.35
C ALA A 31 7.48 5.48 -4.47
N CYS A 32 8.17 6.48 -5.04
CA CYS A 32 9.17 6.30 -6.09
C CYS A 32 10.52 6.86 -5.62
N ASP A 33 11.63 6.27 -6.08
CA ASP A 33 13.02 6.64 -5.74
C ASP A 33 13.33 8.15 -5.76
N GLN A 34 12.59 8.93 -6.55
CA GLN A 34 12.72 10.39 -6.63
C GLN A 34 12.37 11.10 -5.31
N TYR A 35 11.58 10.47 -4.44
CA TYR A 35 11.06 11.04 -3.19
C TYR A 35 11.59 10.36 -1.93
N THR A 36 12.32 9.24 -2.04
CA THR A 36 12.86 8.48 -0.89
C THR A 36 13.58 9.37 0.12
N SER A 37 14.41 10.32 -0.34
CA SER A 37 15.15 11.24 0.53
C SER A 37 14.44 12.56 0.85
N GLN A 38 13.21 12.78 0.37
CA GLN A 38 12.47 14.03 0.58
C GLN A 38 11.60 13.94 1.84
N LYS A 39 12.20 14.21 3.00
CA LYS A 39 11.50 14.12 4.29
C LYS A 39 10.22 14.97 4.32
N GLU A 40 10.28 16.17 3.77
CA GLU A 40 9.16 17.12 3.76
C GLU A 40 7.95 16.55 3.00
N TYR A 41 8.19 15.87 1.87
CA TYR A 41 7.14 15.18 1.12
C TYR A 41 6.43 14.13 1.99
N TRP A 42 7.20 13.30 2.70
CA TRP A 42 6.64 12.25 3.55
C TRP A 42 5.88 12.80 4.75
N ASP A 43 6.38 13.87 5.37
CA ASP A 43 5.69 14.57 6.46
C ASP A 43 4.35 15.14 5.96
N GLU A 44 4.35 15.83 4.81
CA GLU A 44 3.13 16.40 4.21
C GLU A 44 2.11 15.33 3.83
N VAL A 45 2.55 14.21 3.25
CA VAL A 45 1.67 13.08 2.90
C VAL A 45 1.10 12.42 4.16
N ALA A 46 1.91 12.26 5.21
CA ALA A 46 1.46 11.72 6.50
C ALA A 46 0.40 12.63 7.15
N GLU A 47 0.60 13.95 7.13
CA GLU A 47 -0.39 14.92 7.62
C GLU A 47 -1.68 14.90 6.77
N PHE A 48 -1.57 14.82 5.45
CA PHE A 48 -2.71 14.79 4.54
C PHE A 48 -3.59 13.55 4.70
N VAL A 49 -2.96 12.38 4.84
CA VAL A 49 -3.64 11.09 5.04
C VAL A 49 -4.18 10.96 6.46
N ALA A 50 -3.40 11.37 7.46
CA ALA A 50 -3.72 11.23 8.88
C ALA A 50 -4.15 9.80 9.26
N ASN A 51 -5.44 9.60 9.58
CA ASN A 51 -6.00 8.32 10.02
C ASN A 51 -6.90 7.65 8.96
N ASP A 52 -6.93 8.17 7.73
CA ASP A 52 -7.71 7.57 6.65
C ASP A 52 -7.05 6.31 6.08
N TYR A 53 -7.84 5.47 5.40
CA TYR A 53 -7.31 4.30 4.70
C TYR A 53 -6.38 4.75 3.56
N SER A 54 -5.10 4.41 3.67
CA SER A 54 -4.07 4.77 2.70
C SER A 54 -3.05 3.66 2.50
N THR A 55 -2.50 3.56 1.29
CA THR A 55 -1.36 2.71 1.01
C THR A 55 -0.12 3.13 1.81
N LEU A 56 -0.05 4.39 2.29
CA LEU A 56 1.04 4.86 3.16
C LEU A 56 1.29 3.92 4.34
N HIS A 57 0.23 3.40 4.96
CA HIS A 57 0.31 2.58 6.17
C HIS A 57 0.70 1.11 5.91
N ILE A 58 0.80 0.70 4.65
CA ILE A 58 1.17 -0.66 4.24
C ILE A 58 2.42 -0.68 3.34
N ILE A 59 3.00 0.48 3.07
CA ILE A 59 4.30 0.61 2.42
C ILE A 59 5.37 0.40 3.50
N TYR A 60 6.39 -0.39 3.18
CA TYR A 60 7.55 -0.54 4.04
C TYR A 60 8.32 0.79 4.05
N PRO A 61 8.87 1.24 5.20
CA PRO A 61 9.61 2.50 5.24
C PRO A 61 10.69 2.54 4.15
N GLU A 62 10.66 3.60 3.34
CA GLU A 62 11.74 3.95 2.41
C GLU A 62 12.86 4.69 3.13
#